data_AF-A0A4R3YB75-F1
#
_entry.id   AF-A0A4R3YB75-F1
#
_cell.length_a   1.000
_cell.length_b   1.000
_cell.length_c   1.000
_cell.angle_alpha   90.00
_cell.angle_beta   90.00
_cell.angle_gamma   90.00
#
_symmetry.space_group_name_H-M   'P 1'
#
loop_
_entity.id
_entity.type
_entity.pdbx_description
1 polymer ?
#
loop_
_entity_poly.entity_id
_entity_poly.type
_entity_poly.pdbx_seq_one_letter_code
_entity_poly.pdbx_strand_id
1 'polypeptide(L)'
;MKFSLNVWQRLWLVILVVLFIIMALTLAASAWPAKNPQIVADMVSPACKGWTELPAGFFPEKYPVMGEKCYALQAFIFSEQTNVKTPEDYERFLVDLRIKTLVKWVLIWIGTMFWLYVIGWAAGWVTGFRNPPEA
;
A
#
# COMPACT_ATOMS: atom_id res chain seq x y z
N MET A 1 -16.92 6.59 -34.49
CA MET A 1 -16.01 5.50 -34.95
C MET A 1 -16.08 4.34 -33.97
N LYS A 2 -16.49 3.13 -34.41
CA LYS A 2 -16.42 1.91 -33.61
C LYS A 2 -15.04 1.27 -33.85
N PHE A 3 -14.16 1.31 -32.86
CA PHE A 3 -12.96 0.48 -32.88
C PHE A 3 -13.37 -0.99 -32.79
N SER A 4 -13.31 -1.70 -33.91
CA SER A 4 -13.47 -3.15 -33.89
C SER A 4 -12.13 -3.78 -33.52
N LEU A 5 -11.84 -3.90 -32.22
CA LEU A 5 -10.77 -4.78 -31.76
C LEU A 5 -11.05 -6.20 -32.27
N ASN A 6 -10.08 -6.80 -32.95
CA ASN A 6 -10.17 -8.21 -33.34
C ASN A 6 -10.37 -9.07 -32.07
N VAL A 7 -11.12 -10.17 -32.18
CA VAL A 7 -11.46 -11.04 -31.04
C VAL A 7 -10.22 -11.41 -30.21
N TRP A 8 -9.10 -11.66 -30.88
CA TRP A 8 -7.80 -11.92 -30.26
C TRP A 8 -7.28 -10.76 -29.40
N GLN A 9 -7.33 -9.52 -29.90
CA GLN A 9 -6.90 -8.33 -29.15
C GLN A 9 -7.81 -8.03 -27.96
N ARG A 10 -9.12 -8.27 -28.09
CA ARG A 10 -10.06 -8.18 -26.95
C ARG A 10 -9.71 -9.18 -25.86
N LEU A 11 -9.37 -10.41 -26.24
CA LEU A 11 -9.03 -11.48 -25.33
C LEU A 11 -7.73 -11.15 -24.56
N TRP A 12 -6.71 -10.62 -25.24
CA TRP A 12 -5.48 -10.15 -24.60
C TRP A 12 -5.68 -8.95 -23.67
N LEU A 13 -6.52 -7.98 -24.05
CA LEU A 13 -6.85 -6.85 -23.19
C LEU A 13 -7.51 -7.32 -21.89
N VAL A 14 -8.48 -8.25 -21.98
CA VAL A 14 -9.14 -8.81 -20.80
C VAL A 14 -8.13 -9.55 -19.92
N ILE A 15 -7.26 -10.39 -20.51
CA ILE A 15 -6.23 -11.11 -19.76
C ILE A 15 -5.29 -10.15 -19.04
N LEU A 16 -4.78 -9.13 -19.72
CA LEU A 16 -3.85 -8.16 -19.12
C LEU A 16 -4.51 -7.35 -18.00
N VAL A 17 -5.77 -6.95 -18.16
CA VAL A 17 -6.52 -6.25 -17.11
C VAL A 17 -6.75 -7.16 -15.90
N VAL A 18 -7.11 -8.42 -16.12
CA VAL A 18 -7.31 -9.40 -15.04
C VAL A 18 -5.98 -9.65 -14.30
N LEU A 19 -4.88 -9.86 -15.03
CA LEU A 19 -3.56 -10.03 -14.42
C LEU A 19 -3.14 -8.81 -13.61
N PHE A 20 -3.41 -7.60 -14.12
CA PHE A 20 -3.15 -6.36 -13.41
C PHE A 20 -3.97 -6.27 -12.11
N ILE A 21 -5.25 -6.62 -12.13
CA ILE A 21 -6.10 -6.65 -10.93
C ILE A 21 -5.57 -7.65 -9.91
N ILE A 22 -5.22 -8.87 -10.34
CA ILE A 22 -4.67 -9.90 -9.45
C ILE A 22 -3.38 -9.40 -8.79
N MET A 23 -2.48 -8.80 -9.57
CA MET A 23 -1.21 -8.29 -9.07
C MET A 23 -1.40 -7.11 -8.11
N ALA A 24 -2.36 -6.23 -8.38
CA ALA A 24 -2.72 -5.14 -7.48
C ALA A 24 -3.30 -5.67 -6.16
N LEU A 25 -4.16 -6.70 -6.21
CA LEU A 25 -4.73 -7.33 -5.01
C LEU A 25 -3.68 -8.06 -4.18
N THR A 26 -2.75 -8.80 -4.79
CA THR A 26 -1.67 -9.48 -4.06
C THR A 26 -0.73 -8.49 -3.38
N LEU A 27 -0.36 -7.41 -4.07
CA LEU A 27 0.45 -6.35 -3.47
C LEU A 27 -0.29 -5.65 -2.32
N ALA A 28 -1.56 -5.30 -2.51
CA ALA A 28 -2.38 -4.70 -1.46
C ALA A 28 -2.51 -5.62 -0.23
N ALA A 29 -2.68 -6.93 -0.43
CA ALA A 29 -2.73 -7.90 0.66
C ALA A 29 -1.41 -8.01 1.41
N SER A 30 -0.27 -8.02 0.69
CA SER A 30 1.07 -8.10 1.32
C SER A 30 1.46 -6.84 2.09
N ALA A 31 0.99 -5.67 1.64
CA ALA A 31 1.28 -4.39 2.25
C ALA A 31 0.23 -3.98 3.30
N TRP A 32 -0.76 -4.83 3.59
CA TRP A 32 -1.83 -4.49 4.51
C TRP A 32 -1.32 -4.50 5.96
N PRO A 33 -1.40 -3.37 6.69
CA PRO A 33 -0.95 -3.33 8.07
C PRO A 33 -1.87 -4.16 8.98
N ALA A 34 -1.33 -5.30 9.40
CA ALA A 34 -1.98 -6.23 10.30
C ALA A 34 -1.70 -5.87 11.76
N LYS A 35 -2.70 -6.10 12.63
CA LYS A 35 -2.57 -5.89 14.07
C LYS A 35 -1.66 -6.97 14.64
N ASN A 36 -0.46 -6.62 15.08
CA ASN A 36 0.39 -7.54 15.83
C ASN A 36 -0.11 -7.67 17.29
N PRO A 37 -0.57 -8.87 17.72
CA PRO A 37 -1.09 -9.07 19.08
C PRO A 37 -0.02 -8.98 20.16
N GLN A 38 1.26 -9.23 19.83
CA GLN A 38 2.36 -9.17 20.80
C GLN A 38 2.63 -7.73 21.26
N ILE A 39 2.46 -6.75 20.38
CA ILE A 39 2.60 -5.33 20.74
C ILE A 39 1.54 -4.94 21.78
N VAL A 40 0.29 -5.41 21.59
CA VAL A 40 -0.80 -5.17 22.55
C VAL A 40 -0.52 -5.86 23.89
N ALA A 41 -0.02 -7.09 23.86
CA ALA A 41 0.38 -7.80 25.07
C ALA A 41 1.50 -7.06 25.82
N ASP A 42 2.50 -6.56 25.11
CA ASP A 42 3.59 -5.76 25.67
C ASP A 42 3.07 -4.43 26.24
N MET A 43 2.15 -3.73 25.57
CA MET A 43 1.58 -2.47 26.07
C MET A 43 0.81 -2.62 27.40
N VAL A 44 0.11 -3.74 27.59
CA VAL A 44 -0.67 -4.00 28.82
C VAL A 44 0.21 -4.56 29.94
N SER A 45 1.42 -5.02 29.62
CA SER A 45 2.34 -5.58 30.60
C SER A 45 2.90 -4.50 31.54
N PRO A 46 2.80 -4.66 32.87
CA PRO A 46 3.33 -3.69 33.83
C PRO A 46 4.86 -3.55 33.73
N ALA A 47 5.56 -4.60 33.25
CA ALA A 47 7.01 -4.56 33.05
C ALA A 47 7.44 -3.65 31.88
N CYS A 48 6.51 -3.27 31.01
CA CYS A 48 6.78 -2.51 29.79
C CYS A 48 6.30 -1.06 29.85
N LYS A 49 5.76 -0.59 31.00
CA LYS A 49 5.27 0.79 31.16
C LYS A 49 6.31 1.86 30.84
N GLY A 50 7.58 1.59 31.13
CA GLY A 50 8.67 2.52 30.81
C GLY A 50 8.77 2.84 29.31
N TRP A 51 8.29 1.95 28.44
CA TRP A 51 8.26 2.15 26.99
C TRP A 51 7.03 2.92 26.51
N THR A 52 5.87 2.73 27.15
CA THR A 52 4.64 3.48 26.81
C THR A 52 4.64 4.90 27.35
N GLU A 53 5.44 5.17 28.40
CA GLU A 53 5.56 6.49 29.03
C GLU A 53 6.69 7.36 28.48
N LEU A 54 7.41 6.90 27.44
CA LEU A 54 8.48 7.68 26.81
C LEU A 54 7.96 9.04 26.30
N PRO A 55 8.75 10.12 26.43
CA PRO A 55 8.38 11.42 25.87
C PRO A 55 8.27 11.34 24.34
N ALA A 56 7.38 12.15 23.77
CA ALA A 56 7.21 12.21 22.31
C ALA A 56 8.54 12.58 21.64
N GLY A 57 8.94 11.82 20.62
CA GLY A 57 10.21 12.03 19.91
C GLY A 57 11.41 11.28 20.51
N PHE A 58 11.23 10.53 21.59
CA PHE A 58 12.28 9.67 22.13
C PHE A 58 12.17 8.27 21.52
N PHE A 59 13.17 7.88 20.72
CA PHE A 59 13.23 6.59 20.04
C PHE A 59 14.49 5.84 20.46
N PRO A 60 14.43 4.51 20.61
CA PRO A 60 15.60 3.71 20.90
C PRO A 60 16.62 3.85 19.75
N GLU A 61 17.89 4.07 20.09
CA GLU A 61 18.98 4.20 19.09
C GLU A 61 19.33 2.86 18.43
N LYS A 62 18.97 1.74 19.07
CA LYS A 62 19.27 0.38 18.61
C LYS A 62 18.01 -0.46 18.48
N TYR A 63 18.04 -1.38 17.52
CA TYR A 63 17.02 -2.41 17.38
C TYR A 63 17.06 -3.35 18.60
N PRO A 64 15.91 -3.72 19.20
CA PRO A 64 15.89 -4.61 20.35
C PRO A 64 16.35 -6.02 19.99
N VAL A 65 16.95 -6.72 20.95
CA VAL A 65 17.43 -8.09 20.72
C VAL A 65 16.26 -9.07 20.85
N MET A 66 16.16 -10.03 19.92
CA MET A 66 15.16 -11.08 20.01
C MET A 66 15.23 -11.79 21.37
N GLY A 67 14.09 -11.90 22.05
CA GLY A 67 13.99 -12.50 23.38
C GLY A 67 14.07 -11.51 24.55
N GLU A 68 14.33 -10.22 24.30
CA GLU A 68 14.21 -9.18 25.32
C GLU A 68 12.76 -8.99 25.76
N LYS A 69 12.56 -8.56 27.01
CA LYS A 69 11.24 -8.17 27.52
C LYS A 69 10.74 -6.97 26.71
N CYS A 70 9.46 -6.97 26.35
CA CYS A 70 8.83 -5.90 25.57
C CYS A 70 9.38 -5.76 24.14
N TYR A 71 9.96 -6.84 23.58
CA TYR A 71 10.58 -6.84 22.26
C TYR A 71 9.66 -6.30 21.17
N ALA A 72 8.38 -6.69 21.14
CA ALA A 72 7.48 -6.31 20.06
C ALA A 72 7.17 -4.81 20.11
N LEU A 73 6.95 -4.27 21.31
CA LEU A 73 6.73 -2.83 21.51
C LEU A 73 7.99 -2.02 21.17
N GLN A 74 9.16 -2.44 21.62
CA GLN A 74 10.42 -1.77 21.30
C GLN A 74 10.72 -1.78 19.81
N ALA A 75 10.50 -2.92 19.14
CA ALA A 75 10.75 -3.08 17.72
C ALA A 75 9.81 -2.17 16.91
N PHE A 76 8.56 -2.05 17.36
CA PHE A 76 7.58 -1.14 16.77
C PHE A 76 7.98 0.32 16.92
N ILE A 77 8.35 0.77 18.12
CA ILE A 77 8.78 2.16 18.36
C ILE A 77 10.02 2.49 17.51
N PHE A 78 10.96 1.55 17.38
CA PHE A 78 12.13 1.70 16.53
C PHE A 78 11.77 1.79 15.04
N SER A 79 10.91 0.90 14.53
CA SER A 79 10.61 0.82 13.08
C SER A 79 9.71 1.94 12.61
N GLU A 80 8.67 2.25 13.38
CA GLU A 80 7.65 3.24 13.01
C GLU A 80 7.99 4.64 13.51
N GLN A 81 9.02 4.80 14.36
CA GLN A 81 9.43 6.08 14.95
C GLN A 81 8.21 6.83 15.53
N THR A 82 7.36 6.08 16.23
CA THR A 82 6.13 6.59 16.86
C THR A 82 5.96 5.96 18.23
N ASN A 83 5.36 6.72 19.16
CA ASN A 83 5.07 6.23 20.49
C ASN A 83 3.56 6.07 20.68
N VAL A 84 3.12 4.85 20.98
CA VAL A 84 1.72 4.49 21.26
C VAL A 84 1.58 4.20 22.76
N LYS A 85 0.74 4.98 23.44
CA LYS A 85 0.58 4.89 24.89
C LYS A 85 -0.44 3.84 25.31
N THR A 86 -1.48 3.68 24.49
CA THR A 86 -2.62 2.81 24.77
C THR A 86 -2.89 1.87 23.61
N PRO A 87 -3.54 0.71 23.86
CA PRO A 87 -4.02 -0.16 22.80
C PRO A 87 -4.93 0.55 21.80
N GLU A 88 -5.75 1.49 22.26
CA GLU A 88 -6.65 2.29 21.43
C GLU A 88 -5.88 3.25 20.50
N ASP A 89 -4.80 3.86 21.00
CA ASP A 89 -3.93 4.70 20.18
C ASP A 89 -3.21 3.89 19.10
N TYR A 90 -2.80 2.66 19.41
CA TYR A 90 -2.25 1.74 18.43
C TYR A 90 -3.27 1.36 17.35
N GLU A 91 -4.54 1.14 17.72
CA GLU A 91 -5.59 0.89 16.72
C GLU A 91 -5.83 2.10 15.82
N ARG A 92 -5.86 3.32 16.38
CA ARG A 92 -5.97 4.56 15.59
C ARG A 92 -4.79 4.72 14.64
N PHE A 93 -3.58 4.43 15.09
CA PHE A 93 -2.38 4.42 14.25
C PHE A 93 -2.53 3.44 13.08
N LEU A 94 -2.98 2.20 13.33
CA LEU A 94 -3.21 1.23 12.28
C LEU A 94 -4.28 1.69 11.28
N VAL A 95 -5.34 2.33 11.73
CA VAL A 95 -6.38 2.89 10.85
C VAL A 95 -5.81 3.99 9.97
N ASP A 96 -5.05 4.94 10.53
CA ASP A 96 -4.37 6.00 9.77
C ASP A 96 -3.41 5.40 8.72
N LEU A 97 -2.64 4.38 9.10
CA LEU A 97 -1.71 3.70 8.19
C LEU A 97 -2.45 2.98 7.05
N ARG A 98 -3.62 2.38 7.33
CA ARG A 98 -4.49 1.77 6.30
C ARG A 98 -5.02 2.82 5.34
N ILE A 99 -5.49 3.96 5.87
CA ILE A 99 -6.01 5.06 5.05
C ILE A 99 -4.89 5.60 4.14
N LYS A 100 -3.70 5.88 4.69
CA LYS A 100 -2.52 6.31 3.91
C LYS A 100 -2.16 5.30 2.83
N THR A 101 -2.17 4.01 3.16
CA THR A 101 -1.91 2.92 2.21
C THR A 101 -2.96 2.90 1.09
N LEU A 102 -4.25 2.98 1.43
CA LEU A 102 -5.34 3.04 0.45
C LEU A 102 -5.21 4.26 -0.47
N VAL A 103 -4.96 5.45 0.08
CA VAL A 103 -4.76 6.67 -0.69
C VAL A 103 -3.58 6.51 -1.66
N LYS A 104 -2.45 5.98 -1.18
CA LYS A 104 -1.28 5.70 -2.03
C LYS A 104 -1.62 4.75 -3.19
N TRP A 105 -2.34 3.68 -2.91
CA TRP A 105 -2.77 2.71 -3.93
C TRP A 105 -3.73 3.32 -4.96
N VAL A 106 -4.70 4.12 -4.50
CA VAL A 106 -5.62 4.85 -5.39
C VAL A 106 -4.86 5.81 -6.30
N LEU A 107 -3.88 6.55 -5.78
CA LEU A 107 -3.05 7.45 -6.58
C LEU A 107 -2.20 6.69 -7.61
N ILE A 108 -1.61 5.56 -7.24
CA ILE A 108 -0.87 4.70 -8.17
C ILE A 108 -1.80 4.19 -9.29
N TRP A 109 -3.02 3.77 -8.93
CA TRP A 109 -4.01 3.30 -9.89
C TRP A 109 -4.44 4.40 -10.87
N ILE A 110 -4.77 5.59 -10.38
CA ILE A 110 -5.10 6.76 -11.20
C ILE A 110 -3.94 7.09 -12.14
N GLY A 111 -2.71 7.14 -11.60
CA GLY A 111 -1.51 7.39 -12.39
C GLY A 111 -1.30 6.36 -13.49
N THR A 112 -1.52 5.07 -13.19
CA THR A 112 -1.39 3.98 -14.16
C THR A 112 -2.44 4.10 -15.27
N MET A 113 -3.70 4.36 -14.92
CA MET A 113 -4.78 4.55 -15.89
C MET A 113 -4.53 5.77 -16.79
N PHE A 114 -4.04 6.86 -16.20
CA PHE A 114 -3.64 8.04 -16.96
C PHE A 114 -2.51 7.72 -17.95
N TRP A 115 -1.46 7.00 -17.52
CA TRP A 115 -0.37 6.58 -18.39
C TRP A 115 -0.84 5.66 -19.52
N LEU A 116 -1.69 4.68 -19.22
CA LEU A 116 -2.26 3.79 -20.24
C LEU A 116 -3.10 4.57 -21.27
N TYR A 117 -3.86 5.56 -20.82
CA TYR A 117 -4.60 6.45 -21.71
C TYR A 117 -3.66 7.25 -22.61
N VAL A 118 -2.61 7.87 -22.05
CA VAL A 118 -1.62 8.64 -22.82
C VAL A 118 -0.91 7.76 -23.84
N ILE A 119 -0.51 6.53 -23.47
CA ILE A 119 0.12 5.56 -24.39
C ILE A 119 -0.85 5.18 -25.50
N GLY A 120 -2.11 4.86 -25.18
CA GLY A 120 -3.13 4.51 -26.17
C GLY A 120 -3.43 5.67 -27.13
N TRP A 121 -3.50 6.90 -26.60
CA TRP A 121 -3.65 8.11 -27.41
C TRP A 121 -2.46 8.33 -28.34
N ALA A 122 -1.22 8.27 -27.82
CA ALA A 122 0.00 8.44 -28.60
C ALA A 122 0.16 7.35 -29.67
N ALA A 123 -0.15 6.10 -29.35
CA ALA A 123 -0.16 5.00 -30.31
C ALA A 123 -1.14 5.28 -31.47
N GLY A 124 -2.33 5.80 -31.16
CA GLY A 124 -3.31 6.21 -32.18
C GLY A 124 -2.82 7.35 -33.09
N TRP A 125 -2.00 8.27 -32.57
CA TRP A 125 -1.32 9.29 -33.39
C TRP A 125 -0.26 8.70 -34.32
N VAL A 126 0.57 7.78 -33.81
CA VAL A 126 1.69 7.18 -34.57
C VAL A 126 1.20 6.19 -35.63
N THR A 127 0.15 5.41 -35.36
CA THR A 127 -0.43 4.47 -36.34
C THR A 127 -1.35 5.13 -37.36
N GLY A 128 -1.51 6.47 -37.31
CA GLY A 128 -2.16 7.26 -38.34
C GLY A 128 -3.69 7.09 -38.41
N PHE A 129 -4.43 7.96 -37.73
CA PHE A 129 -5.82 8.30 -38.10
C PHE A 129 -5.88 9.13 -39.40
N ARG A 130 -5.22 8.65 -40.45
CA ARG A 130 -5.42 9.16 -41.81
C ARG A 130 -6.51 8.30 -42.43
N ASN A 131 -7.75 8.76 -42.34
CA ASN A 131 -8.80 8.23 -43.22
C ASN A 131 -8.30 8.37 -44.67
N PRO A 132 -8.38 7.34 -45.53
CA PRO A 132 -8.33 7.59 -46.95
C PRO A 132 -9.53 8.51 -47.32
N PRO A 133 -9.35 9.53 -48.17
CA PRO A 133 -10.50 10.22 -48.76
C PRO A 133 -11.34 9.17 -49.50
N GLU A 134 -12.61 9.08 -49.14
CA GLU A 134 -13.59 8.27 -49.86
C GLU A 134 -13.60 8.74 -51.33
N ALA A 135 -13.40 7.79 -52.24
CA ALA A 135 -13.52 7.99 -53.70
C ALA A 135 -14.87 7.46 -54.17
#